data_AF-A0A914IQ22-F1
#
_entry.id   AF-A0A914IQ22-F1
#
_cell.length_a   1.000
_cell.length_b   1.000
_cell.length_c   1.000
_cell.angle_alpha   90.00
_cell.angle_beta   90.00
_cell.angle_gamma   90.00
#
_symmetry.space_group_name_H-M   'P 1'
#
loop_
_entity.id
_entity.type
_entity.pdbx_description
1 polymer ?
#
loop_
_entity_poly.entity_id
_entity_poly.type
_entity_poly.pdbx_seq_one_letter_code
_entity_poly.pdbx_strand_id
1 'polypeptide(L)'
;MKTAIFVLSVAVYVLAQDCGISPNIPHWKRILENDKDGITSKVLGGTFSVKGSWPWLVHTNTRCTGSIVHPNWVITAKHCIDKNMTIGYGDPNINKQVLHHVDQTFVVNPDCEKRCIIFEDIALLYVEKPIPDNSRDQFV
;
A
#
# COMPACT_ATOMS: atom_id res chain seq x y z
N MET A 1 17.50 41.12 -7.24
CA MET A 1 16.34 40.22 -7.41
C MET A 1 16.81 38.78 -7.68
N LYS A 2 17.41 38.10 -6.69
CA LYS A 2 17.79 36.67 -6.81
C LYS A 2 17.66 35.89 -5.49
N THR A 3 17.10 36.50 -4.44
CA THR A 3 17.02 35.91 -3.09
C THR A 3 15.70 35.19 -2.79
N ALA A 4 14.64 35.41 -3.57
CA ALA A 4 13.32 34.82 -3.32
C ALA A 4 13.17 33.35 -3.78
N ILE A 5 13.98 32.90 -4.74
CA ILE A 5 13.84 31.54 -5.33
C ILE A 5 14.42 30.46 -4.40
N PHE A 6 15.45 30.77 -3.62
CA PHE A 6 16.08 29.80 -2.71
C PHE A 6 15.20 29.44 -1.50
N VAL A 7 14.37 30.37 -1.02
CA VAL A 7 13.55 30.14 0.19
C VAL A 7 12.39 29.17 -0.09
N LEU A 8 11.82 29.22 -1.30
CA LEU A 8 10.75 28.30 -1.71
C LEU A 8 11.24 26.85 -1.89
N SER A 9 12.51 26.65 -2.30
CA SER A 9 13.09 25.30 -2.43
C SER A 9 13.31 24.61 -1.09
N VAL A 10 13.57 25.37 -0.01
CA VAL A 10 13.83 24.80 1.32
C VAL A 10 12.51 24.46 2.03
N ALA A 11 11.46 25.28 1.87
CA ALA A 11 10.16 25.01 2.49
C ALA A 11 9.49 23.72 1.96
N VAL A 12 9.67 23.39 0.68
CA VAL A 12 9.17 22.13 0.11
C VAL A 12 9.93 20.91 0.66
N TYR A 13 11.22 21.06 0.97
CA TYR A 13 12.02 20.00 1.59
C TYR A 13 11.61 19.72 3.05
N VAL A 14 11.27 20.75 3.82
CA VAL A 14 10.96 20.62 5.25
C VAL A 14 9.62 19.92 5.52
N LEU A 15 8.66 19.99 4.59
CA LEU A 15 7.34 19.34 4.78
C LEU A 15 7.32 17.84 4.43
N ALA A 16 8.39 17.29 3.85
CA ALA A 16 8.44 15.91 3.40
C ALA A 16 9.07 14.93 4.42
N GLN A 17 9.39 15.38 5.64
CA GLN A 17 10.36 14.69 6.49
C GLN A 17 9.83 14.03 7.77
N ASP A 18 8.51 13.87 7.93
CA ASP A 18 7.93 13.24 9.12
C ASP A 18 7.23 11.88 8.87
N CYS A 19 7.45 11.25 7.72
CA CYS A 19 7.11 9.83 7.55
C CYS A 19 8.37 8.95 7.66
N GLY A 20 8.56 8.28 8.81
CA GLY A 20 9.36 7.05 8.87
C GLY A 20 10.70 7.06 9.59
N ILE A 21 11.03 8.05 10.43
CA ILE A 21 12.25 7.98 11.26
C ILE A 21 11.87 7.78 12.74
N SER A 22 12.08 6.57 13.26
CA SER A 22 12.04 6.28 14.70
C SER A 22 13.47 6.41 15.26
N PRO A 23 13.76 7.41 16.11
CA PRO A 23 15.10 7.57 16.67
C PRO A 23 15.27 6.68 17.91
N ASN A 24 16.29 5.82 17.86
CA ASN A 24 16.95 5.13 18.98
C ASN A 24 16.28 3.90 19.62
N ILE A 25 16.28 2.76 18.91
CA ILE A 25 16.23 1.43 19.55
C ILE A 25 17.16 0.46 18.80
N PRO A 26 18.00 -0.36 19.48
CA PRO A 26 18.77 -1.42 18.83
C PRO A 26 17.82 -2.40 18.11
N HIS A 27 17.87 -2.39 16.78
CA HIS A 27 16.67 -2.63 15.95
C HIS A 27 16.14 -4.07 15.92
N TRP A 28 16.95 -5.10 16.19
CA TRP A 28 16.54 -6.48 15.96
C TRP A 28 15.93 -7.20 17.17
N LYS A 29 16.24 -6.77 18.41
CA LYS A 29 15.76 -7.44 19.63
C LYS A 29 14.26 -7.24 19.91
N ARG A 30 13.68 -6.14 19.42
CA ARG A 30 12.24 -5.85 19.58
C ARG A 30 11.32 -6.58 18.59
N ILE A 31 11.87 -7.20 17.54
CA ILE A 31 11.08 -7.83 16.46
C ILE A 31 10.38 -9.10 16.96
N LEU A 32 10.91 -9.78 17.98
CA LEU A 32 10.39 -11.05 18.47
C LEU A 32 9.60 -10.93 19.80
N GLU A 33 9.79 -9.86 20.57
CA GLU A 33 9.18 -9.73 21.91
C GLU A 33 7.75 -9.16 21.89
N ASN A 34 7.33 -8.52 20.80
CA ASN A 34 5.99 -7.95 20.64
C ASN A 34 5.01 -8.86 19.88
N ASP A 35 5.36 -10.12 19.64
CA ASP A 35 4.50 -11.09 18.95
C ASP A 35 3.39 -11.64 19.88
N LYS A 36 2.70 -10.74 20.61
CA LYS A 36 1.52 -11.11 21.42
C LYS A 36 0.26 -11.26 20.59
N ASP A 37 0.25 -10.68 19.38
CA ASP A 37 -0.89 -10.67 18.46
C ASP A 37 -0.67 -11.53 17.20
N GLY A 38 0.48 -12.23 17.08
CA GLY A 38 0.80 -13.08 15.93
C GLY A 38 1.16 -12.33 14.65
N ILE A 39 1.45 -11.03 14.74
CA ILE A 39 1.77 -10.17 13.60
C ILE A 39 3.27 -9.83 13.64
N THR A 40 4.08 -10.67 12.99
CA THR A 40 5.48 -10.37 12.75
C THR A 40 5.60 -9.16 11.81
N SER A 41 6.35 -8.12 12.21
CA SER A 41 6.55 -6.95 11.35
C SER A 41 7.44 -7.33 10.17
N LYS A 42 6.89 -7.37 8.95
CA LYS A 42 7.67 -7.62 7.72
C LYS A 42 8.45 -6.39 7.24
N VAL A 43 8.18 -5.22 7.80
CA VAL A 43 8.82 -3.95 7.46
C VAL A 43 9.94 -3.67 8.45
N LEU A 44 11.18 -3.67 7.97
CA LEU A 44 12.36 -3.38 8.79
C LEU A 44 12.37 -1.92 9.24
N GLY A 45 12.53 -1.68 10.55
CA GLY A 45 12.54 -0.34 11.13
C GLY A 45 11.18 0.37 11.14
N GLY A 46 10.13 -0.28 10.65
CA GLY A 46 8.76 0.24 10.67
C GLY A 46 8.10 0.09 12.04
N THR A 47 7.04 0.87 12.25
CA THR A 47 6.09 0.70 13.36
C THR A 47 4.73 0.31 12.80
N PHE A 48 3.86 -0.24 13.64
CA PHE A 48 2.47 -0.46 13.27
C PHE A 48 1.83 0.85 12.81
N SER A 49 1.13 0.81 11.68
CA SER A 49 0.39 1.97 11.17
C SER A 49 -0.83 2.24 12.04
N VAL A 50 -1.15 3.52 12.27
CA VAL A 50 -2.44 3.89 12.85
C VAL A 50 -3.55 3.52 11.86
N LYS A 51 -4.66 2.97 12.37
CA LYS A 51 -5.83 2.63 11.56
C LYS A 51 -6.28 3.82 10.72
N GLY A 52 -6.60 3.60 9.45
CA GLY A 52 -6.99 4.67 8.52
C GLY A 52 -5.88 5.60 8.04
N SER A 53 -4.61 5.38 8.40
CA SER A 53 -3.48 6.21 7.89
C SER A 53 -3.25 6.07 6.38
N TRP A 54 -3.60 4.91 5.83
CA TRP A 54 -3.37 4.52 4.45
C TRP A 54 -4.68 4.01 3.82
N PRO A 55 -5.71 4.87 3.69
CA PRO A 55 -7.05 4.43 3.27
C PRO A 55 -7.09 3.89 1.84
N TRP A 56 -6.07 4.17 1.03
CA TRP A 56 -5.91 3.62 -0.31
C TRP A 56 -5.26 2.23 -0.33
N LEU A 57 -4.64 1.76 0.76
CA LEU A 57 -3.91 0.49 0.75
C LEU A 57 -4.87 -0.70 0.72
N VAL A 58 -4.62 -1.63 -0.19
CA VAL A 58 -5.30 -2.93 -0.21
C VAL A 58 -4.32 -4.08 -0.09
N HIS A 59 -4.74 -5.16 0.56
CA HIS A 59 -4.03 -6.43 0.61
C HIS A 59 -4.67 -7.42 -0.38
N THR A 60 -3.87 -8.27 -1.04
CA THR A 60 -4.39 -9.30 -1.94
C THR A 60 -4.18 -10.70 -1.35
N ASN A 61 -5.03 -11.66 -1.70
CA ASN A 61 -4.81 -13.06 -1.32
C ASN A 61 -3.51 -13.68 -1.87
N THR A 62 -2.88 -13.04 -2.87
CA THR A 62 -1.55 -13.40 -3.40
C THR A 62 -0.37 -12.92 -2.54
N ARG A 63 -0.65 -12.38 -1.33
CA ARG A 63 0.34 -11.74 -0.44
C ARG A 63 1.01 -10.50 -1.06
N CYS A 64 0.37 -9.91 -2.06
CA CYS A 64 0.72 -8.64 -2.63
C CYS A 64 -0.12 -7.51 -2.03
N THR A 65 0.11 -6.30 -2.51
CA THR A 65 -0.66 -5.12 -2.16
C THR A 65 -1.08 -4.36 -3.41
N GLY A 66 -1.99 -3.40 -3.25
CA GLY A 66 -2.38 -2.46 -4.29
C GLY A 66 -2.78 -1.12 -3.69
N SER A 67 -3.09 -0.16 -4.57
CA SER A 67 -3.61 1.15 -4.18
C SER A 67 -4.93 1.45 -4.88
N ILE A 68 -5.92 1.93 -4.13
CA ILE A 68 -7.18 2.42 -4.69
C ILE A 68 -6.90 3.72 -5.43
N VAL A 69 -7.18 3.74 -6.73
CA VAL A 69 -7.01 4.93 -7.60
C VAL A 69 -8.35 5.49 -8.07
N HIS A 70 -9.42 4.70 -7.95
CA HIS A 70 -10.82 5.07 -8.20
C HIS A 70 -11.72 4.11 -7.39
N PRO A 71 -12.98 4.45 -7.06
CA PRO A 71 -13.89 3.53 -6.38
C PRO A 71 -13.96 2.12 -6.98
N ASN A 72 -13.81 1.98 -8.29
CA ASN A 72 -13.83 0.69 -8.98
C ASN A 72 -12.46 0.19 -9.44
N TRP A 73 -11.39 0.96 -9.21
CA TRP A 73 -10.06 0.64 -9.76
C TRP A 73 -8.98 0.62 -8.69
N VAL A 74 -8.23 -0.48 -8.68
CA VAL A 74 -7.03 -0.66 -7.86
C VAL A 74 -5.84 -0.89 -8.79
N ILE A 75 -4.76 -0.16 -8.56
CA ILE A 75 -3.47 -0.40 -9.21
C ILE A 75 -2.63 -1.39 -8.40
N THR A 76 -1.96 -2.32 -9.08
CA THR A 76 -1.04 -3.30 -8.48
C THR A 76 0.06 -3.69 -9.49
N ALA A 77 0.89 -4.67 -9.13
CA ALA A 77 1.91 -5.22 -10.01
C ALA A 77 1.36 -6.35 -10.90
N LYS A 78 1.90 -6.50 -12.11
CA LYS A 78 1.53 -7.59 -13.03
C LYS A 78 1.82 -8.96 -12.42
N HIS A 79 2.96 -9.12 -11.74
CA HIS A 79 3.32 -10.39 -11.12
C HIS A 79 2.39 -10.81 -9.96
N CYS A 80 1.55 -9.90 -9.46
CA CYS A 80 0.59 -10.18 -8.39
C CYS A 80 -0.75 -10.73 -8.88
N ILE A 81 -0.99 -10.71 -10.20
CA ILE A 81 -2.25 -11.16 -10.82
C ILE A 81 -2.37 -12.68 -10.75
N ASP A 82 -3.53 -13.16 -10.29
CA ASP A 82 -3.90 -14.57 -10.24
C ASP A 82 -5.38 -14.76 -10.64
N LYS A 83 -5.77 -15.99 -10.99
CA LYS A 83 -7.09 -16.34 -11.56
C LYS A 83 -8.27 -16.17 -10.60
N ASN A 84 -8.02 -16.08 -9.29
CA ASN A 84 -9.06 -15.91 -8.26
C ASN A 84 -8.61 -14.87 -7.23
N MET A 85 -8.50 -13.63 -7.67
CA MET A 85 -7.97 -12.58 -6.82
C MET A 85 -9.05 -11.96 -5.94
N THR A 86 -8.71 -11.70 -4.69
CA THR A 86 -9.51 -10.88 -3.77
C THR A 86 -8.66 -9.75 -3.25
N ILE A 87 -9.29 -8.60 -3.02
CA ILE A 87 -8.70 -7.46 -2.33
C ILE A 87 -9.34 -7.31 -0.95
N GLY A 88 -8.53 -6.98 0.04
CA GLY A 88 -8.92 -6.66 1.40
C GLY A 88 -8.56 -5.23 1.75
N TYR A 89 -9.51 -4.49 2.33
CA TYR A 89 -9.33 -3.11 2.78
C TYR A 89 -10.14 -2.87 4.07
N GLY A 90 -10.01 -1.70 4.70
CA GLY A 90 -10.83 -1.34 5.88
C GLY A 90 -10.07 -1.39 7.20
N ASP A 91 -9.23 -2.41 7.39
CA ASP A 91 -8.57 -2.68 8.66
C ASP A 91 -7.11 -3.16 8.45
N PRO A 92 -6.15 -2.73 9.29
CA PRO A 92 -4.79 -3.26 9.28
C PRO A 92 -4.70 -4.76 9.61
N ASN A 93 -5.65 -5.30 10.37
CA ASN A 93 -5.74 -6.73 10.63
C ASN A 93 -6.47 -7.41 9.47
N ILE A 94 -5.73 -8.25 8.73
CA ILE A 94 -6.24 -9.00 7.57
C ILE A 94 -7.52 -9.79 7.85
N ASN A 95 -7.70 -10.30 9.07
CA ASN A 95 -8.88 -11.08 9.46
C ASN A 95 -10.13 -10.21 9.68
N LYS A 96 -9.97 -8.88 9.73
CA LYS A 96 -11.04 -7.90 9.93
C LYS A 96 -11.31 -7.05 8.68
N GLN A 97 -10.62 -7.32 7.59
CA GLN A 97 -10.78 -6.58 6.34
C GLN A 97 -12.11 -6.91 5.65
N VAL A 98 -12.63 -5.92 4.94
CA VAL A 98 -13.69 -6.10 3.95
C VAL A 98 -13.06 -6.71 2.71
N LEU A 99 -13.57 -7.86 2.29
CA LEU A 99 -13.06 -8.60 1.14
C LEU A 99 -13.94 -8.34 -0.09
N HIS A 100 -13.33 -7.95 -1.20
CA HIS A 100 -13.96 -7.83 -2.51
C HIS A 100 -13.31 -8.81 -3.49
N HIS A 101 -14.13 -9.48 -4.30
CA HIS A 101 -13.63 -10.24 -5.44
C HIS A 101 -13.21 -9.28 -6.56
N VAL A 102 -12.16 -9.63 -7.28
CA VAL A 102 -11.73 -8.89 -8.46
C VAL A 102 -12.45 -9.46 -9.68
N ASP A 103 -13.24 -8.64 -10.34
CA ASP A 103 -14.07 -9.05 -11.47
C ASP A 103 -13.30 -9.08 -12.78
N GLN A 104 -12.37 -8.13 -12.97
CA GLN A 104 -11.53 -8.07 -14.17
C GLN A 104 -10.11 -7.59 -13.84
N THR A 105 -9.15 -8.06 -14.62
CA THR A 105 -7.75 -7.64 -14.54
C THR A 105 -7.29 -7.11 -15.89
N PHE A 106 -6.54 -6.01 -15.85
CA PHE A 106 -6.00 -5.35 -17.03
C PHE A 106 -4.49 -5.24 -16.84
N VAL A 107 -3.76 -6.01 -17.63
CA VAL A 107 -2.30 -6.03 -17.58
C VAL A 107 -1.76 -5.06 -18.62
N VAL A 108 -0.91 -4.14 -18.20
CA VAL A 108 -0.17 -3.30 -19.14
C VAL A 108 0.91 -4.17 -19.79
N ASN A 109 1.00 -4.11 -21.11
CA ASN A 109 1.89 -4.93 -21.94
C ASN A 109 1.74 -6.46 -21.66
N PRO A 110 0.62 -7.08 -22.09
CA PRO A 110 0.35 -8.49 -21.85
C PRO A 110 1.38 -9.42 -22.51
N ASP A 111 1.95 -9.02 -23.65
CA ASP A 111 2.84 -9.83 -24.49
C ASP A 111 4.30 -9.86 -24.01
N CYS A 112 4.63 -9.13 -22.95
CA CYS A 112 5.96 -9.20 -22.37
C CYS A 112 6.24 -10.65 -21.90
N GLU A 113 7.28 -11.26 -22.50
CA GLU A 113 7.76 -12.61 -22.22
C GLU A 113 8.46 -12.66 -20.85
N LYS A 114 8.65 -13.86 -20.27
CA LYS A 114 9.04 -14.22 -18.87
C LYS A 114 10.05 -13.35 -18.08
N ARG A 115 10.70 -12.33 -18.66
CA ARG A 115 11.58 -11.34 -18.02
C ARG A 115 10.88 -10.09 -17.48
N CYS A 116 9.54 -10.03 -17.38
CA CYS A 116 8.79 -8.81 -16.99
C CYS A 116 8.86 -8.38 -15.51
N ILE A 117 9.67 -9.01 -14.67
CA ILE A 117 9.80 -8.58 -13.27
C ILE A 117 10.56 -7.24 -13.16
N ILE A 118 11.27 -6.84 -14.21
CA ILE A 118 12.13 -5.64 -14.22
C ILE A 118 11.60 -4.49 -15.09
N PHE A 119 10.62 -4.73 -15.97
CA PHE A 119 10.04 -3.69 -16.85
C PHE A 119 8.52 -3.85 -16.93
N GLU A 120 7.80 -2.74 -16.75
CA GLU A 120 6.34 -2.64 -16.95
C GLU A 120 5.53 -3.64 -16.10
N ASP A 121 5.93 -3.81 -14.84
CA ASP A 121 5.25 -4.65 -13.85
C ASP A 121 4.06 -3.91 -13.21
N ILE A 122 3.08 -3.54 -14.02
CA ILE A 122 1.90 -2.78 -13.60
C ILE A 122 0.62 -3.40 -14.18
N ALA A 123 -0.41 -3.48 -13.34
CA ALA A 123 -1.73 -3.96 -13.69
C ALA A 123 -2.82 -3.17 -12.95
N LEU A 124 -4.01 -3.15 -13.53
CA LEU A 124 -5.22 -2.63 -12.93
C LEU A 124 -6.18 -3.77 -12.61
N LEU A 125 -6.86 -3.63 -11.48
CA LEU A 125 -7.91 -4.51 -11.02
C LEU A 125 -9.20 -3.71 -11.05
N TYR A 126 -10.24 -4.31 -11.60
CA TYR A 126 -11.59 -3.77 -11.57
C TYR A 126 -12.44 -4.53 -10.58
N VAL A 127 -13.21 -3.79 -9.79
CA VAL A 127 -14.25 -4.32 -8.90
C VAL A 127 -15.60 -3.70 -9.28
N GLU A 128 -16.62 -4.51 -9.48
CA GLU A 128 -17.96 -4.07 -9.89
C GLU A 128 -18.61 -3.26 -8.77
N LYS A 129 -18.52 -3.75 -7.53
CA LYS A 129 -19.00 -3.01 -6.36
C LYS A 129 -17.98 -1.93 -5.97
N PRO A 130 -18.35 -0.64 -6.01
CA PRO A 130 -17.43 0.44 -5.71
C PRO A 130 -16.95 0.35 -4.26
N ILE A 131 -15.64 0.52 -4.09
CA ILE A 131 -14.98 0.70 -2.81
C ILE A 131 -15.43 2.07 -2.27
N PRO A 132 -16.00 2.11 -1.05
CA PRO A 132 -16.42 3.36 -0.43
C PRO A 132 -15.29 4.39 -0.35
N ASP A 133 -15.67 5.66 -0.47
CA ASP A 133 -14.71 6.76 -0.59
C ASP A 133 -13.74 6.84 0.59
N ASN A 134 -12.48 7.15 0.26
CA ASN A 134 -11.29 7.07 1.09
C ASN A 134 -11.21 8.14 2.20
N SER A 135 -12.35 8.73 2.58
CA SER A 135 -12.47 9.55 3.78
C SER A 135 -11.94 8.75 4.98
N ARG A 136 -11.01 9.36 5.72
CA ARG A 136 -10.37 8.78 6.92
C ARG A 136 -11.37 8.18 7.91
N ASP A 137 -12.60 8.66 7.86
CA ASP A 137 -13.69 8.33 8.78
C ASP A 137 -14.32 6.94 8.55
N GLN A 138 -14.06 6.27 7.42
CA GLN A 138 -14.60 4.93 7.14
C GLN A 138 -13.68 3.77 7.57
N PHE A 139 -12.44 4.10 7.96
CA PHE A 139 -11.41 3.13 8.36
C PHE A 139 -11.08 3.27 9.87
N VAL A 140 -12.05 3.71 10.68
CA VAL A 140 -11.96 3.90 12.15
C VAL A 140 -12.36 2.64 12.90
#